data_AF-A0A1V0PDB2-F1
#
_entry.id   AF-A0A1V0PDB2-F1
#
_cell.length_a   1.000
_cell.length_b   1.000
_cell.length_c   1.000
_cell.angle_alpha   90.00
_cell.angle_beta   90.00
_cell.angle_gamma   90.00
#
_symmetry.space_group_name_H-M   'P 1'
#
loop_
_entity.id
_entity.type
_entity.pdbx_description
1 polymer ?
#
loop_
_entity_poly.entity_id
_entity_poly.type
_entity_poly.pdbx_seq_one_letter_code
_entity_poly.pdbx_strand_id
1 'polypeptide(L)'
;MADDSSNRLAWLAVGLALSIVMLSAFKNYFPVVGNQVTNKIQQNVSDNTSNEVTHTAYAYSADGTDRFSTVSPNLNLLNGTKQLNQNLTSHYFAMPTSKTGGYLNSNYVVCDNPSTNNNVMDFFRAYVKQNSNPQFQYVKPNTTYTFSEYVRGHGNVTMYGWSSQGNWIEKNGTATTTLTDDWKLFTYTFTTGSTIVDGAQIFARVPAGSRTDICLPKLEEGSTATPWMPSSSEANDSDYPPYIGTYTDNSQTASTDSTKYFWTKRG
;
A
#
# COMPACT_ATOMS: atom_id res chain seq x y z
N MET A 1 -37.63 -8.00 -93.45
CA MET A 1 -36.73 -8.49 -92.38
C MET A 1 -35.79 -7.35 -92.04
N ALA A 2 -36.19 -6.50 -91.10
CA ALA A 2 -35.31 -5.45 -90.58
C ALA A 2 -34.25 -6.12 -89.71
N ASP A 3 -33.02 -5.68 -89.90
CA ASP A 3 -31.76 -6.33 -89.55
C ASP A 3 -31.53 -6.48 -88.04
N ASP A 4 -31.37 -7.73 -87.58
CA ASP A 4 -31.04 -8.14 -86.20
C ASP A 4 -29.70 -7.53 -85.70
N SER A 5 -28.84 -7.07 -86.61
CA SER A 5 -27.55 -6.44 -86.30
C SER A 5 -27.70 -5.07 -85.60
N SER A 6 -28.74 -4.30 -85.93
CA SER A 6 -28.97 -2.96 -85.38
C SER A 6 -29.40 -3.02 -83.91
N ASN A 7 -30.22 -4.01 -83.54
CA ASN A 7 -30.59 -4.26 -82.15
C ASN A 7 -29.39 -4.76 -81.33
N ARG A 8 -28.54 -5.62 -81.91
CA ARG A 8 -27.32 -6.11 -81.25
C ARG A 8 -26.34 -4.99 -80.93
N LEU A 9 -26.14 -4.04 -81.85
CA LEU A 9 -25.28 -2.86 -81.63
C LEU A 9 -25.83 -1.95 -80.54
N ALA A 10 -27.15 -1.76 -80.47
CA ALA A 10 -27.80 -0.99 -79.40
C ALA A 10 -27.61 -1.65 -78.02
N TRP A 11 -27.79 -2.98 -77.92
CA TRP A 11 -27.56 -3.71 -76.66
C TRP A 11 -26.09 -3.71 -76.21
N LEU A 12 -25.14 -3.75 -77.16
CA LEU A 12 -23.71 -3.59 -76.88
C LEU A 12 -23.38 -2.18 -76.33
N ALA A 13 -23.95 -1.13 -76.93
CA ALA A 13 -23.76 0.24 -76.47
C ALA A 13 -24.37 0.47 -75.08
N VAL A 14 -25.55 -0.08 -74.81
CA VAL A 14 -26.20 -0.03 -73.49
C VAL A 14 -25.38 -0.79 -72.44
N GLY A 15 -24.86 -1.97 -72.78
CA GLY A 15 -23.99 -2.75 -71.90
C GLY A 15 -22.68 -2.02 -71.57
N LEU A 16 -22.08 -1.33 -72.55
CA LEU A 16 -20.87 -0.52 -72.34
C LEU A 16 -21.16 0.73 -71.48
N ALA A 17 -22.29 1.40 -71.70
CA ALA A 17 -22.69 2.55 -70.88
C ALA A 17 -22.92 2.14 -69.42
N LEU A 18 -23.61 1.02 -69.18
CA LEU A 18 -23.83 0.45 -67.85
C LEU A 18 -22.50 0.10 -67.15
N SER A 19 -21.54 -0.48 -67.87
CA SER A 19 -20.24 -0.83 -67.29
C SER A 19 -19.41 0.40 -66.91
N ILE A 20 -19.46 1.47 -67.70
CA ILE A 20 -18.81 2.75 -67.38
C ILE A 20 -19.45 3.40 -66.15
N VAL A 21 -20.78 3.41 -66.06
CA VAL A 21 -21.50 3.94 -64.89
C VAL A 21 -21.14 3.14 -63.63
N MET A 22 -21.16 1.81 -63.71
CA MET A 22 -20.78 0.93 -62.59
C MET A 22 -19.31 1.17 -62.17
N LEU A 23 -18.39 1.33 -63.12
CA LEU A 23 -16.98 1.61 -62.81
C LEU A 23 -16.79 2.99 -62.17
N SER A 24 -17.54 4.00 -62.61
CA SER A 24 -17.49 5.34 -62.01
C SER A 24 -18.07 5.35 -60.57
N ALA A 25 -19.18 4.64 -60.35
CA ALA A 25 -19.75 4.45 -59.02
C ALA A 25 -18.77 3.70 -58.10
N PHE A 26 -18.11 2.66 -58.61
CA PHE A 26 -17.10 1.90 -57.87
C PHE A 26 -15.90 2.77 -57.48
N LYS A 27 -15.37 3.57 -58.41
CA LYS A 27 -14.25 4.51 -58.15
C LYS A 27 -14.59 5.55 -57.09
N ASN A 28 -15.84 5.99 -57.01
CA ASN A 28 -16.26 6.99 -56.02
C ASN A 28 -16.61 6.38 -54.65
N TYR A 29 -17.12 5.15 -54.63
CA TYR A 29 -17.60 4.52 -53.40
C TYR A 29 -16.47 3.91 -52.55
N PHE A 30 -15.50 3.25 -53.18
CA PHE A 30 -14.40 2.59 -52.46
C PHE A 30 -13.54 3.51 -51.59
N PRO A 31 -13.14 4.72 -52.06
CA PRO A 31 -12.39 5.66 -51.23
C PRO A 31 -13.20 6.14 -50.02
N VAL A 32 -14.50 6.34 -50.17
CA VAL A 32 -15.39 6.79 -49.08
C VAL A 32 -15.50 5.70 -48.01
N VAL A 33 -15.75 4.46 -48.41
CA VAL A 33 -15.80 3.32 -47.48
C VAL A 33 -14.43 3.09 -46.83
N GLY A 34 -13.34 3.16 -47.60
CA GLY A 34 -11.98 3.04 -47.08
C GLY A 34 -11.63 4.10 -46.04
N ASN A 35 -12.04 5.36 -46.26
CA ASN A 35 -11.86 6.44 -45.30
C ASN A 35 -12.76 6.25 -44.05
N GLN A 36 -14.01 5.82 -44.22
CA GLN A 36 -14.90 5.54 -43.08
C GLN A 36 -14.38 4.39 -42.21
N VAL A 37 -13.86 3.33 -42.82
CA VAL A 37 -13.25 2.20 -42.10
C VAL A 37 -11.97 2.65 -41.40
N THR A 38 -11.09 3.39 -42.09
CA THR A 38 -9.86 3.94 -41.49
C THR A 38 -10.15 4.84 -40.29
N ASN A 39 -11.12 5.75 -40.42
CA ASN A 39 -11.51 6.65 -39.32
C ASN A 39 -12.10 5.88 -38.14
N LYS A 40 -12.96 4.88 -38.38
CA LYS A 40 -13.50 4.02 -37.32
C LYS A 40 -12.41 3.20 -36.62
N ILE A 41 -11.43 2.69 -37.37
CA ILE A 41 -10.29 1.97 -36.79
C ILE A 41 -9.43 2.92 -35.95
N GLN A 42 -9.12 4.13 -36.45
CA GLN A 42 -8.36 5.13 -35.69
C GLN A 42 -9.08 5.56 -34.40
N GLN A 43 -10.39 5.74 -34.44
CA GLN A 43 -11.21 6.05 -33.27
C GLN A 43 -11.21 4.89 -32.25
N ASN A 44 -11.37 3.65 -32.71
CA ASN A 44 -11.32 2.48 -31.82
C ASN A 44 -9.93 2.27 -31.21
N VAL A 45 -8.86 2.65 -31.93
CA VAL A 45 -7.48 2.62 -31.40
C VAL A 45 -7.25 3.74 -30.39
N SER A 46 -7.77 4.96 -30.61
CA SER A 46 -7.68 6.03 -29.61
C SER A 46 -8.42 5.68 -28.32
N ASP A 47 -9.59 5.05 -28.43
CA ASP A 47 -10.39 4.66 -27.26
C ASP A 47 -9.69 3.53 -26.46
N ASN A 48 -8.93 2.66 -27.14
CA ASN A 48 -8.15 1.58 -26.54
C ASN A 48 -6.68 1.96 -26.20
N THR A 49 -6.32 3.25 -26.32
CA THR A 49 -5.01 3.81 -25.92
C THR A 49 -5.12 4.89 -24.84
N SER A 50 -6.28 5.06 -24.21
CA SER A 50 -6.33 5.77 -22.94
C SER A 50 -5.53 4.97 -21.91
N ASN A 51 -4.25 5.32 -21.71
CA ASN A 51 -3.42 4.82 -20.62
C ASN A 51 -3.90 5.37 -19.27
N GLU A 52 -5.21 5.59 -19.13
CA GLU A 52 -5.80 6.21 -17.96
C GLU A 52 -5.85 5.19 -16.83
N VAL A 53 -5.14 5.49 -15.76
CA VAL A 53 -5.13 4.71 -14.52
C VAL A 53 -5.96 5.46 -13.50
N THR A 54 -6.94 4.78 -12.93
CA THR A 54 -7.68 5.29 -11.78
C THR A 54 -6.94 4.93 -10.51
N HIS A 55 -6.55 5.94 -9.76
CA HIS A 55 -5.87 5.82 -8.47
C HIS A 55 -6.87 5.97 -7.33
N THR A 56 -6.61 5.26 -6.23
CA THR A 56 -7.41 5.34 -5.00
C THR A 56 -6.53 5.81 -3.84
N ALA A 57 -7.07 6.67 -2.98
CA ALA A 57 -6.45 7.08 -1.73
C ALA A 57 -7.47 7.12 -0.58
N TYR A 58 -6.95 7.29 0.63
CA TYR A 58 -7.67 7.20 1.88
C TYR A 58 -7.31 8.39 2.77
N ALA A 59 -8.30 8.93 3.49
CA ALA A 59 -8.08 10.04 4.42
C ALA A 59 -9.09 10.03 5.57
N TYR A 60 -8.78 10.82 6.60
CA TYR A 60 -9.57 10.98 7.81
C TYR A 60 -10.33 12.32 7.88
N SER A 61 -10.18 13.17 6.85
CA SER A 61 -10.91 14.42 6.68
C SER A 61 -11.57 14.51 5.31
N ALA A 62 -12.64 15.31 5.21
CA ALA A 62 -13.43 15.47 3.98
C ALA A 62 -12.66 16.15 2.84
N ASP A 63 -11.63 16.92 3.16
CA ASP A 63 -10.72 17.56 2.21
C ASP A 63 -9.53 16.68 1.82
N GLY A 64 -9.42 15.47 2.39
CA GLY A 64 -8.35 14.53 2.06
C GLY A 64 -7.01 14.76 2.76
N THR A 65 -6.88 15.77 3.61
CA THR A 65 -5.58 16.19 4.16
C THR A 65 -5.16 15.42 5.41
N ASP A 66 -6.09 15.11 6.33
CA ASP A 66 -5.79 14.41 7.57
C ASP A 66 -5.44 12.94 7.28
N ARG A 67 -4.19 12.57 7.58
CA ARG A 67 -3.62 11.22 7.40
C ARG A 67 -3.83 10.66 5.99
N PHE A 68 -3.67 11.50 4.98
CA PHE A 68 -3.67 11.09 3.57
C PHE A 68 -2.76 9.87 3.34
N SER A 69 -3.26 8.87 2.62
CA SER A 69 -2.50 7.70 2.20
C SER A 69 -2.98 7.19 0.86
N THR A 70 -2.05 6.86 -0.04
CA THR A 70 -2.33 6.17 -1.30
C THR A 70 -2.43 4.64 -1.13
N VAL A 71 -2.23 4.15 0.10
CA VAL A 71 -2.29 2.72 0.44
C VAL A 71 -3.36 2.49 1.50
N SER A 72 -4.18 1.47 1.29
CA SER A 72 -5.20 1.06 2.26
C SER A 72 -4.51 0.55 3.54
N PRO A 73 -5.00 0.91 4.74
CA PRO A 73 -4.39 0.42 5.95
C PRO A 73 -4.71 -1.07 6.18
N ASN A 74 -3.66 -1.86 6.38
CA ASN A 74 -3.80 -3.23 6.88
C ASN A 74 -4.09 -3.22 8.38
N LEU A 75 -4.78 -4.27 8.85
CA LEU A 75 -4.96 -4.50 10.29
C LEU A 75 -3.63 -4.85 10.96
N ASN A 76 -3.52 -4.49 12.24
CA ASN A 76 -2.37 -4.83 13.06
C ASN A 76 -2.44 -6.29 13.51
N LEU A 77 -1.31 -6.99 13.48
CA LEU A 77 -1.22 -8.33 14.05
C LEU A 77 -1.10 -8.28 15.58
N LEU A 78 -0.62 -7.17 16.14
CA LEU A 78 -0.44 -6.98 17.58
C LEU A 78 -1.73 -6.45 18.24
N ASN A 79 -2.12 -7.05 19.36
CA ASN A 79 -3.22 -6.58 20.23
C ASN A 79 -2.71 -5.61 21.29
N GLY A 80 -3.55 -4.70 21.78
CA GLY A 80 -3.23 -3.80 22.89
C GLY A 80 -2.36 -2.60 22.50
N THR A 81 -2.08 -2.43 21.21
CA THR A 81 -1.24 -1.33 20.68
C THR A 81 -1.97 0.01 20.66
N LYS A 82 -3.32 0.02 20.64
CA LYS A 82 -4.13 1.25 20.73
C LYS A 82 -3.96 1.94 22.09
N GLN A 83 -4.00 1.16 23.16
CA GLN A 83 -3.84 1.66 24.52
C GLN A 83 -2.38 1.67 24.97
N LEU A 84 -1.49 1.00 24.24
CA LEU A 84 -0.10 0.72 24.63
C LEU A 84 -0.02 0.30 26.10
N ASN A 85 -0.78 -0.74 26.41
CA ASN A 85 -0.90 -1.26 27.75
C ASN A 85 -0.20 -2.62 27.89
N GLN A 86 -0.24 -3.15 29.10
CA GLN A 86 0.52 -4.32 29.56
C GLN A 86 0.22 -5.64 28.81
N ASN A 87 -0.81 -5.69 27.97
CA ASN A 87 -1.26 -6.92 27.29
C ASN A 87 -0.32 -7.40 26.17
N LEU A 88 0.69 -6.61 25.79
CA LEU A 88 1.69 -6.94 24.76
C LEU A 88 2.85 -7.83 25.24
N THR A 89 2.98 -8.08 26.54
CA THR A 89 4.17 -8.77 27.11
C THR A 89 3.77 -9.89 28.07
N SER A 90 4.31 -11.10 27.88
CA SER A 90 4.27 -12.13 28.94
C SER A 90 5.38 -11.97 29.98
N HIS A 91 6.42 -11.15 29.76
CA HIS A 91 7.53 -10.91 30.71
C HIS A 91 8.05 -9.46 30.62
N TYR A 92 8.12 -8.77 31.76
CA TYR A 92 8.63 -7.40 31.90
C TYR A 92 10.15 -7.37 32.02
N PHE A 93 10.80 -6.52 31.21
CA PHE A 93 12.06 -5.86 31.61
C PHE A 93 11.89 -4.36 31.80
N ALA A 94 10.99 -3.68 31.06
CA ALA A 94 10.40 -2.39 31.42
C ALA A 94 9.35 -2.02 30.36
N MET A 95 8.05 -2.00 30.72
CA MET A 95 7.16 -1.02 30.09
C MET A 95 6.96 0.07 31.12
N PRO A 96 7.37 1.32 30.85
CA PRO A 96 7.01 2.46 31.69
C PRO A 96 5.49 2.64 31.65
N THR A 97 4.96 3.40 32.62
CA THR A 97 3.57 3.85 32.59
C THR A 97 3.26 4.52 31.25
N SER A 98 2.17 4.10 30.60
CA SER A 98 1.68 4.72 29.37
C SER A 98 1.35 6.20 29.62
N LYS A 99 1.81 7.08 28.74
CA LYS A 99 1.56 8.53 28.76
C LYS A 99 0.64 8.90 27.61
N THR A 100 0.00 10.06 27.67
CA THR A 100 -0.88 10.60 26.61
C THR A 100 -0.21 11.75 25.87
N GLY A 101 -0.61 12.02 24.62
CA GLY A 101 -0.05 13.10 23.80
C GLY A 101 1.07 12.65 22.86
N GLY A 102 1.07 11.38 22.47
CA GLY A 102 1.90 10.86 21.39
C GLY A 102 1.46 11.37 20.02
N TYR A 103 2.03 10.81 18.95
CA TYR A 103 1.60 11.12 17.59
C TYR A 103 0.09 10.90 17.44
N LEU A 104 -0.63 11.86 16.83
CA LEU A 104 -2.09 11.86 16.73
C LEU A 104 -2.82 11.77 18.09
N ASN A 105 -2.21 12.36 19.13
CA ASN A 105 -2.70 12.31 20.51
C ASN A 105 -2.88 10.89 21.07
N SER A 106 -2.11 9.94 20.54
CA SER A 106 -2.11 8.55 21.01
C SER A 106 -1.44 8.39 22.38
N ASN A 107 -1.61 7.21 22.98
CA ASN A 107 -0.77 6.82 24.10
C ASN A 107 0.66 6.56 23.61
N TYR A 108 1.65 6.76 24.47
CA TYR A 108 3.05 6.46 24.20
C TYR A 108 3.78 5.95 25.44
N VAL A 109 4.88 5.23 25.22
CA VAL A 109 5.76 4.70 26.26
C VAL A 109 7.18 5.25 26.09
N VAL A 110 7.92 5.38 27.20
CA VAL A 110 9.24 6.04 27.30
C VAL A 110 10.33 5.12 27.85
N CYS A 111 11.38 4.87 27.09
CA CYS A 111 12.62 4.31 27.62
C CYS A 111 13.68 5.38 27.70
N ASP A 112 14.07 5.75 28.92
CA ASP A 112 15.22 6.61 29.20
C ASP A 112 16.35 5.73 29.73
N ASN A 113 17.45 5.63 28.98
CA ASN A 113 18.64 4.87 29.39
C ASN A 113 19.72 5.85 29.89
N PRO A 114 19.77 6.15 31.21
CA PRO A 114 20.71 7.10 31.77
C PRO A 114 22.13 6.53 31.90
N SER A 115 22.36 5.28 31.46
CA SER A 115 23.66 4.64 31.61
C SER A 115 24.76 5.43 30.87
N THR A 116 25.89 5.62 31.55
CA THR A 116 27.11 6.22 30.98
C THR A 116 28.16 5.17 30.61
N ASN A 117 28.02 3.95 31.14
CA ASN A 117 28.77 2.78 30.72
C ASN A 117 27.95 2.13 29.59
N ASN A 118 28.56 1.57 28.55
CA ASN A 118 27.93 1.10 27.29
C ASN A 118 26.78 0.05 27.38
N ASN A 119 26.15 -0.10 28.53
CA ASN A 119 24.96 -0.89 28.79
C ASN A 119 23.76 -0.41 27.95
N VAL A 120 23.06 -1.39 27.43
CA VAL A 120 21.84 -1.22 26.64
C VAL A 120 20.61 -1.58 27.47
N MET A 121 19.45 -1.04 27.10
CA MET A 121 18.15 -1.45 27.64
C MET A 121 17.31 -2.05 26.52
N ASP A 122 16.73 -3.23 26.78
CA ASP A 122 15.70 -3.81 25.92
C ASP A 122 14.33 -3.30 26.39
N PHE A 123 13.56 -2.79 25.43
CA PHE A 123 12.33 -2.06 25.60
C PHE A 123 11.29 -2.54 24.57
N PHE A 124 10.00 -2.32 24.84
CA PHE A 124 8.89 -2.65 23.93
C PHE A 124 9.06 -4.02 23.24
N ARG A 125 8.98 -5.09 24.04
CA ARG A 125 9.20 -6.46 23.57
C ARG A 125 7.86 -7.10 23.21
N ALA A 126 7.77 -7.69 22.02
CA ALA A 126 6.61 -8.46 21.59
C ALA A 126 7.05 -9.87 21.15
N TYR A 127 6.44 -10.90 21.74
CA TYR A 127 6.57 -12.25 21.20
C TYR A 127 5.73 -12.37 19.93
N VAL A 128 6.34 -12.88 18.87
CA VAL A 128 5.67 -13.19 17.60
C VAL A 128 5.36 -14.67 17.44
N LYS A 129 6.03 -15.53 18.23
CA LYS A 129 5.76 -16.96 18.40
C LYS A 129 6.05 -17.37 19.83
N GLN A 130 5.04 -17.83 20.55
CA GLN A 130 5.21 -18.43 21.89
C GLN A 130 4.26 -19.62 22.08
N ASN A 131 4.78 -20.81 22.31
CA ASN A 131 3.99 -22.04 22.47
C ASN A 131 3.24 -22.07 23.80
N SER A 132 3.83 -21.54 24.86
CA SER A 132 3.19 -21.41 26.17
C SER A 132 2.05 -20.39 26.19
N ASN A 133 1.97 -19.52 25.18
CA ASN A 133 0.90 -18.54 25.04
C ASN A 133 0.44 -18.45 23.57
N PRO A 134 -0.58 -19.24 23.19
CA PRO A 134 -1.09 -19.31 21.82
C PRO A 134 -1.61 -17.99 21.24
N GLN A 135 -1.76 -16.93 22.04
CA GLN A 135 -2.12 -15.61 21.52
C GLN A 135 -0.98 -14.98 20.68
N PHE A 136 0.26 -15.43 20.88
CA PHE A 136 1.45 -14.94 20.18
C PHE A 136 1.81 -15.92 19.05
N GLN A 137 1.06 -15.84 17.95
CA GLN A 137 1.23 -16.67 16.74
C GLN A 137 1.08 -15.79 15.49
N TYR A 138 1.87 -14.70 15.44
CA TYR A 138 1.66 -13.62 14.46
C TYR A 138 2.35 -13.87 13.13
N VAL A 139 3.44 -14.63 13.11
CA VAL A 139 4.30 -14.77 11.92
C VAL A 139 4.30 -16.18 11.35
N LYS A 140 4.37 -16.27 10.03
CA LYS A 140 4.45 -17.51 9.25
C LYS A 140 5.88 -17.70 8.71
N PRO A 141 6.31 -18.93 8.38
CA PRO A 141 7.57 -19.17 7.68
C PRO A 141 7.67 -18.47 6.31
N ASN A 142 8.89 -18.16 5.87
CA ASN A 142 9.21 -17.59 4.54
C ASN A 142 8.34 -16.38 4.14
N THR A 143 7.95 -15.55 5.11
CA THR A 143 6.99 -14.47 4.90
C THR A 143 7.62 -13.14 5.34
N THR A 144 7.42 -12.11 4.52
CA THR A 144 7.90 -10.76 4.83
C THR A 144 6.87 -10.01 5.67
N TYR A 145 7.35 -9.37 6.73
CA TYR A 145 6.56 -8.52 7.60
C TYR A 145 7.23 -7.14 7.74
N THR A 146 6.42 -6.14 8.01
CA THR A 146 6.87 -4.80 8.39
C THR A 146 6.33 -4.47 9.77
N PHE A 147 7.26 -4.22 10.70
CA PHE A 147 6.96 -3.56 11.95
C PHE A 147 7.11 -2.05 11.76
N SER A 148 6.21 -1.25 12.32
CA SER A 148 6.26 0.20 12.25
C SER A 148 5.82 0.83 13.56
N GLU A 149 6.39 1.96 13.89
CA GLU A 149 6.08 2.73 15.09
C GLU A 149 6.46 4.19 14.89
N TYR A 150 5.83 5.10 15.62
CA TYR A 150 6.29 6.48 15.69
C TYR A 150 7.26 6.61 16.86
N VAL A 151 8.44 7.17 16.59
CA VAL A 151 9.51 7.35 17.57
C VAL A 151 9.93 8.80 17.67
N ARG A 152 10.35 9.22 18.86
CA ARG A 152 11.05 10.51 19.10
C ARG A 152 12.00 10.40 20.28
N GLY A 153 12.87 11.38 20.48
CA GLY A 153 13.80 11.48 21.59
C GLY A 153 15.21 11.84 21.13
N HIS A 154 16.23 11.35 21.84
CA HIS A 154 17.64 11.62 21.52
C HIS A 154 18.48 10.35 21.54
N GLY A 155 19.55 10.36 20.76
CA GLY A 155 20.39 9.17 20.53
C GLY A 155 19.73 8.26 19.49
N ASN A 156 19.84 6.94 19.68
CA ASN A 156 19.38 5.97 18.70
C ASN A 156 18.44 4.93 19.32
N VAL A 157 17.65 4.28 18.49
CA VAL A 157 16.94 3.05 18.85
C VAL A 157 17.12 2.01 17.75
N THR A 158 17.28 0.75 18.14
CA THR A 158 17.43 -0.37 17.21
C THR A 158 16.35 -1.40 17.46
N MET A 159 15.57 -1.76 16.43
CA MET A 159 14.71 -2.94 16.47
C MET A 159 15.52 -4.20 16.20
N TYR A 160 15.28 -5.23 16.99
CA TYR A 160 15.89 -6.56 16.87
C TYR A 160 14.81 -7.61 16.71
N GLY A 161 15.05 -8.60 15.84
CA GLY A 161 14.41 -9.91 15.94
C GLY A 161 15.36 -10.93 16.56
N TRP A 162 14.91 -11.64 17.58
CA TRP A 162 15.75 -12.59 18.33
C TRP A 162 14.94 -13.78 18.86
N SER A 163 15.62 -14.86 19.18
CA SER A 163 15.13 -15.96 20.03
C SER A 163 16.32 -16.64 20.71
N SER A 164 16.11 -17.19 21.90
CA SER A 164 17.08 -18.06 22.56
C SER A 164 17.18 -19.46 21.91
N GLN A 165 16.19 -19.85 21.10
CA GLN A 165 16.10 -21.19 20.51
C GLN A 165 16.67 -21.28 19.09
N GLY A 166 17.16 -20.17 18.53
CA GLY A 166 17.81 -20.13 17.21
C GLY A 166 17.34 -18.98 16.33
N ASN A 167 17.88 -18.92 15.12
CA ASN A 167 17.55 -17.89 14.14
C ASN A 167 16.18 -18.19 13.49
N TRP A 168 15.27 -17.21 13.51
CA TRP A 168 13.96 -17.28 12.85
C TRP A 168 13.74 -16.21 11.78
N ILE A 169 14.68 -15.26 11.66
CA ILE A 169 14.70 -14.24 10.61
C ILE A 169 15.82 -14.59 9.63
N GLU A 170 15.46 -14.67 8.35
CA GLU A 170 16.39 -14.92 7.25
C GLU A 170 17.00 -13.63 6.70
N LYS A 171 16.22 -12.55 6.66
CA LYS A 171 16.65 -11.26 6.11
C LYS A 171 16.30 -10.10 7.03
N ASN A 172 17.25 -9.17 7.16
CA ASN A 172 17.13 -7.95 7.95
C ASN A 172 16.79 -8.26 9.42
N GLY A 173 17.73 -8.88 10.15
CA GLY A 173 17.53 -9.22 11.57
C GLY A 173 17.44 -8.01 12.52
N THR A 174 17.84 -6.82 12.06
CA THR A 174 17.79 -5.58 12.85
C THR A 174 17.58 -4.36 11.96
N ALA A 175 17.10 -3.26 12.53
CA ALA A 175 17.09 -1.93 11.91
C ALA A 175 17.34 -0.84 12.97
N THR A 176 18.08 0.21 12.65
CA THR A 176 18.40 1.32 13.57
C THR A 176 17.96 2.65 13.01
N THR A 177 17.47 3.54 13.86
CA THR A 177 17.21 4.95 13.51
C THR A 177 17.79 5.90 14.54
N THR A 178 18.16 7.10 14.07
CA THR A 178 18.55 8.23 14.91
C THR A 178 17.30 9.01 15.31
N LEU A 179 17.17 9.29 16.59
CA LEU A 179 15.99 9.94 17.16
C LEU A 179 16.08 11.47 17.04
N THR A 180 14.91 12.09 16.94
CA THR A 180 14.73 13.55 16.95
C THR A 180 13.58 13.92 17.88
N ASP A 181 13.44 15.19 18.24
CA ASP A 181 12.35 15.66 19.11
C ASP A 181 10.96 15.49 18.48
N ASP A 182 10.88 15.53 17.15
CA ASP A 182 9.65 15.29 16.40
C ASP A 182 9.34 13.79 16.29
N TRP A 183 8.05 13.45 16.39
CA TRP A 183 7.55 12.12 16.08
C TRP A 183 7.79 11.77 14.61
N LYS A 184 8.53 10.69 14.37
CA LYS A 184 8.81 10.18 13.02
C LYS A 184 8.43 8.71 12.93
N LEU A 185 7.87 8.34 11.78
CA LEU A 185 7.61 6.93 11.47
C LEU A 185 8.95 6.22 11.29
N PHE A 186 9.17 5.18 12.08
CA PHE A 186 10.27 4.24 11.95
C PHE A 186 9.72 2.88 11.51
N THR A 187 10.41 2.23 10.58
CA THR A 187 10.00 0.94 10.03
C THR A 187 11.11 -0.09 10.16
N TYR A 188 10.71 -1.33 10.41
CA TYR A 188 11.56 -2.50 10.48
C TYR A 188 10.93 -3.63 9.66
N THR A 189 11.41 -3.81 8.42
CA THR A 189 10.94 -4.85 7.50
C THR A 189 11.89 -6.04 7.49
N PHE A 190 11.37 -7.23 7.76
CA PHE A 190 12.13 -8.48 7.86
C PHE A 190 11.43 -9.63 7.14
N THR A 191 12.21 -10.64 6.72
CA THR A 191 11.67 -11.89 6.15
C THR A 191 11.99 -13.03 7.10
N THR A 192 10.96 -13.76 7.53
CA THR A 192 11.13 -14.94 8.38
C THR A 192 11.77 -16.09 7.61
N GLY A 193 12.49 -16.95 8.32
CA GLY A 193 13.05 -18.17 7.74
C GLY A 193 11.99 -19.27 7.56
N SER A 194 12.43 -20.41 7.03
CA SER A 194 11.59 -21.60 6.80
C SER A 194 11.05 -22.26 8.06
N THR A 195 11.63 -21.95 9.23
CA THR A 195 11.17 -22.39 10.54
C THR A 195 11.08 -21.21 11.49
N ILE A 196 9.93 -21.06 12.17
CA ILE A 196 9.78 -20.10 13.27
C ILE A 196 9.99 -20.85 14.58
N VAL A 197 11.07 -20.54 15.28
CA VAL A 197 11.36 -21.15 16.58
C VAL A 197 10.44 -20.58 17.66
N ASP A 198 10.23 -21.34 18.74
CA ASP A 198 9.51 -20.85 19.90
C ASP A 198 10.32 -19.76 20.63
N GLY A 199 9.61 -18.84 21.27
CA GLY A 199 10.20 -17.64 21.87
C GLY A 199 10.70 -16.59 20.87
N ALA A 200 10.37 -16.70 19.59
CA ALA A 200 10.65 -15.66 18.61
C ALA A 200 9.96 -14.36 19.00
N GLN A 201 10.73 -13.28 19.00
CA GLN A 201 10.32 -11.98 19.50
C GLN A 201 11.00 -10.85 18.74
N ILE A 202 10.33 -9.71 18.73
CA ILE A 202 10.91 -8.42 18.34
C ILE A 202 10.97 -7.50 19.56
N PHE A 203 11.99 -6.65 19.64
CA PHE A 203 12.11 -5.64 20.69
C PHE A 203 12.93 -4.44 20.24
N ALA A 204 12.70 -3.31 20.89
CA ALA A 204 13.52 -2.11 20.75
C ALA A 204 14.70 -2.19 21.72
N ARG A 205 15.89 -1.80 21.27
CA ARG A 205 17.09 -1.69 22.10
C ARG A 205 17.58 -0.25 22.09
N VAL A 206 17.80 0.27 23.30
CA VAL A 206 18.17 1.66 23.55
C VAL A 206 19.59 1.69 24.13
N PRO A 207 20.56 2.28 23.42
CA PRO A 207 21.93 2.35 23.89
C PRO A 207 22.09 3.34 25.05
N ALA A 208 23.23 3.25 25.73
CA ALA A 208 23.63 4.15 26.80
C ALA A 208 23.48 5.64 26.39
N GLY A 209 22.94 6.46 27.29
CA GLY A 209 22.75 7.89 27.07
C GLY A 209 21.68 8.25 26.04
N SER A 210 20.81 7.31 25.66
CA SER A 210 19.69 7.55 24.73
C SER A 210 18.35 7.49 25.44
N ARG A 211 17.40 8.26 24.94
CA ARG A 211 16.00 8.26 25.38
C ARG A 211 15.10 8.13 24.16
N THR A 212 14.19 7.17 24.18
CA THR A 212 13.20 6.96 23.12
C THR A 212 11.78 6.97 23.69
N ASP A 213 10.89 7.68 23.00
CA ASP A 213 9.45 7.59 23.17
C ASP A 213 8.88 6.84 21.96
N ILE A 214 7.96 5.91 22.18
CA ILE A 214 7.35 5.08 21.13
C ILE A 214 5.83 5.14 21.24
N CYS A 215 5.14 5.32 20.11
CA CYS A 215 3.70 5.16 20.00
C CYS A 215 3.23 4.48 18.71
N LEU A 216 1.98 3.99 18.73
CA LEU A 216 1.31 3.34 17.60
C LEU A 216 2.15 2.22 16.94
N PRO A 217 2.68 1.25 17.70
CA PRO A 217 3.38 0.12 17.14
C PRO A 217 2.42 -0.77 16.36
N LYS A 218 2.90 -1.29 15.23
CA LYS A 218 2.13 -2.14 14.34
C LYS A 218 3.01 -3.16 13.66
N LEU A 219 2.57 -4.40 13.66
CA LEU A 219 3.14 -5.46 12.84
C LEU A 219 2.12 -5.82 11.75
N GLU A 220 2.55 -5.86 10.50
CA GLU A 220 1.71 -6.26 9.37
C GLU A 220 2.49 -7.12 8.37
N GLU A 221 1.78 -7.99 7.65
CA GLU A 221 2.36 -8.78 6.56
C GLU A 221 2.62 -7.88 5.34
N GLY A 222 3.77 -8.06 4.69
CA GLY A 222 4.21 -7.25 3.55
C GLY A 222 5.44 -6.38 3.83
N SER A 223 5.91 -5.69 2.78
CA SER A 223 7.14 -4.88 2.78
C SER A 223 6.90 -3.38 2.94
N THR A 224 5.65 -2.96 3.13
CA THR A 224 5.26 -1.54 3.24
C THR A 224 4.53 -1.32 4.55
N ALA A 225 4.94 -0.29 5.31
CA ALA A 225 4.20 0.15 6.48
C ALA A 225 2.96 0.94 6.01
N THR A 226 1.77 0.41 6.27
CA THR A 226 0.51 1.09 5.97
C THR A 226 0.04 1.90 7.18
N PRO A 227 -0.88 2.87 7.04
CA PRO A 227 -1.32 3.68 8.17
C PRO A 227 -1.75 2.83 9.37
N TRP A 228 -1.49 3.33 10.58
CA TRP A 228 -1.75 2.56 11.79
C TRP A 228 -3.23 2.21 11.92
N MET A 229 -3.50 0.95 12.27
CA MET A 229 -4.83 0.43 12.63
C MET A 229 -4.72 -0.42 13.90
N PRO A 230 -5.83 -0.64 14.63
CA PRO A 230 -5.90 -1.68 15.64
C PRO A 230 -5.82 -3.08 15.02
N SER A 231 -5.79 -4.11 15.88
CA SER A 231 -5.91 -5.49 15.43
C SER A 231 -7.34 -5.82 15.01
N SER A 232 -7.52 -6.95 14.32
CA SER A 232 -8.85 -7.43 13.90
C SER A 232 -9.83 -7.60 15.07
N SER A 233 -9.35 -7.93 16.27
CA SER A 233 -10.17 -8.09 17.47
C SER A 233 -10.48 -6.78 18.20
N GLU A 234 -9.81 -5.68 17.84
CA GLU A 234 -9.91 -4.37 18.50
C GLU A 234 -10.44 -3.26 17.58
N ALA A 235 -10.41 -3.49 16.26
CA ALA A 235 -10.83 -2.54 15.25
C ALA A 235 -12.35 -2.36 15.24
N ASN A 236 -12.77 -1.10 15.12
CA ASN A 236 -14.16 -0.70 14.94
C ASN A 236 -14.29 0.09 13.64
N ASP A 237 -15.51 0.29 13.14
CA ASP A 237 -15.75 0.99 11.87
C ASP A 237 -15.14 2.39 11.85
N SER A 238 -15.10 3.09 12.98
CA SER A 238 -14.51 4.43 13.13
C SER A 238 -12.99 4.47 13.03
N ASP A 239 -12.30 3.34 13.18
CA ASP A 239 -10.84 3.29 13.07
C ASP A 239 -10.39 3.34 11.60
N TYR A 240 -11.22 2.84 10.68
CA TYR A 240 -10.94 2.86 9.25
C TYR A 240 -11.05 4.28 8.65
N PRO A 241 -10.32 4.57 7.56
CA PRO A 241 -10.44 5.84 6.85
C PRO A 241 -11.89 6.12 6.42
N PRO A 242 -12.53 7.20 6.91
CA PRO A 242 -13.89 7.54 6.57
C PRO A 242 -14.03 8.15 5.17
N TYR A 243 -12.95 8.54 4.49
CA TYR A 243 -13.00 9.13 3.15
C TYR A 243 -12.14 8.33 2.16
N ILE A 244 -12.70 8.10 0.97
CA ILE A 244 -12.04 7.47 -0.17
C ILE A 244 -11.94 8.51 -1.28
N GLY A 245 -10.72 8.72 -1.76
CA GLY A 245 -10.41 9.63 -2.84
C GLY A 245 -10.15 8.87 -4.13
N THR A 246 -10.66 9.36 -5.27
CA THR A 246 -10.29 8.83 -6.59
C THR A 246 -9.83 9.94 -7.52
N TYR A 247 -8.85 9.62 -8.37
CA TYR A 247 -8.50 10.48 -9.50
C TYR A 247 -7.93 9.64 -10.64
N THR A 248 -8.01 10.15 -11.87
CA THR A 248 -7.56 9.46 -13.07
C THR A 248 -6.52 10.31 -13.77
N ASP A 249 -5.40 9.69 -14.13
CA ASP A 249 -4.35 10.29 -14.96
C ASP A 249 -3.66 9.21 -15.80
N ASN A 250 -2.60 9.57 -16.53
CA ASN A 250 -1.81 8.61 -17.30
C ASN A 250 -0.55 8.10 -16.56
N SER A 251 -0.45 8.33 -15.25
CA SER A 251 0.66 7.88 -14.43
C SER A 251 0.42 6.47 -13.92
N GLN A 252 1.46 5.63 -13.91
CA GLN A 252 1.39 4.32 -13.24
C GLN A 252 1.49 4.43 -11.71
N THR A 253 1.90 5.58 -11.18
CA THR A 253 2.02 5.82 -9.74
C THR A 253 1.03 6.89 -9.29
N ALA A 254 0.37 6.59 -8.17
CA ALA A 254 -0.57 7.49 -7.53
C ALA A 254 0.13 8.76 -7.01
N SER A 255 -0.52 9.90 -7.15
CA SER A 255 -0.01 11.19 -6.70
C SER A 255 -0.02 11.27 -5.17
N THR A 256 1.03 11.87 -4.60
CA THR A 256 1.08 12.18 -3.16
C THR A 256 0.37 13.49 -2.80
N ASP A 257 -0.23 14.17 -3.79
CA ASP A 257 -0.98 15.40 -3.61
C ASP A 257 -2.47 15.08 -3.42
N SER A 258 -2.92 15.18 -2.16
CA SER A 258 -4.32 14.93 -1.78
C SER A 258 -5.34 15.78 -2.54
N THR A 259 -4.95 16.96 -3.05
CA THR A 259 -5.87 17.90 -3.73
C THR A 259 -6.29 17.42 -5.12
N LYS A 260 -5.59 16.43 -5.69
CA LYS A 260 -5.95 15.81 -6.96
C LYS A 260 -7.12 14.83 -6.85
N TYR A 261 -7.41 14.35 -5.64
CA TYR A 261 -8.41 13.33 -5.40
C TYR A 261 -9.80 13.93 -5.17
N PHE A 262 -10.81 13.30 -5.75
CA PHE A 262 -12.21 13.56 -5.44
C PHE A 262 -12.64 12.71 -4.25
N TRP A 263 -12.89 13.36 -3.12
CA TRP A 263 -13.14 12.69 -1.84
C TRP A 263 -14.63 12.41 -1.60
N THR A 264 -14.95 11.17 -1.28
CA THR A 264 -16.30 10.73 -0.89
C THR A 264 -16.24 10.06 0.47
N LYS A 265 -17.24 10.34 1.33
CA LYS A 265 -17.37 9.68 2.62
C LYS A 265 -17.82 8.22 2.42
N ARG A 266 -17.18 7.29 3.11
CA ARG A 266 -17.61 5.90 3.19
C ARG A 266 -19.01 5.85 3.83
N GLY A 267 -19.94 5.21 3.13
CA GLY A 267 -21.31 4.98 3.60
C GLY A 267 -21.38 3.97 4.74
#